data_AF-A0A067DE01-F1
#
_entry.id   AF-A0A067DE01-F1
#
_cell.length_a   1.000
_cell.length_b   1.000
_cell.length_c   1.000
_cell.angle_alpha   90.00
_cell.angle_beta   90.00
_cell.angle_gamma   90.00
#
_symmetry.space_group_name_H-M   'P 1'
#
loop_
_entity.id
_entity.type
_entity.pdbx_description
1 polymer ?
#
loop_
_entity_poly.entity_id
_entity_poly.type
_entity_poly.pdbx_seq_one_letter_code
_entity_poly.pdbx_strand_id
1 'polypeptide(L)'
;MLPRWSRAVRSLNSITQRNDFHAISRQSYAMATAAAASVEPAPRPTKQLVVSLDKMFWSKPASLALAPDSPLRVDEPKYEGIKHFILKLMLFYSKQSKSIRGANVIYKRVVSQVDKPAIYDVFNLEKTFRMTFSLLVLHMWFCLRRLKEEGKEGVELGQYLYGIYNHDVELRVSKAG
;
A
#
# COMPACT_ATOMS: atom_id res chain seq x y z
N MET A 1 -42.31 -42.17 -21.31
CA MET A 1 -41.15 -42.81 -20.66
C MET A 1 -40.07 -41.76 -20.50
N LEU A 2 -39.90 -41.22 -19.29
CA LEU A 2 -38.93 -40.18 -18.94
C LEU A 2 -38.10 -40.73 -17.77
N PRO A 3 -36.76 -40.80 -17.84
CA PRO A 3 -36.00 -41.27 -16.70
C PRO A 3 -35.80 -40.12 -15.69
N ARG A 4 -36.28 -40.41 -14.48
CA ARG A 4 -36.03 -39.71 -13.22
C ARG A 4 -34.52 -39.59 -12.97
N TRP A 5 -34.00 -38.37 -12.94
CA TRP A 5 -32.74 -38.08 -12.27
C TRP A 5 -33.04 -37.45 -10.92
N SER A 6 -33.22 -38.30 -9.92
CA SER A 6 -33.19 -37.91 -8.52
C SER A 6 -31.99 -38.56 -7.85
N ARG A 7 -31.21 -37.68 -7.19
CA ARG A 7 -30.36 -37.98 -6.02
C ARG A 7 -28.95 -38.54 -6.30
N ALA A 8 -27.97 -37.63 -6.37
CA ALA A 8 -26.60 -37.87 -5.92
C ALA A 8 -25.96 -36.57 -5.40
N VAL A 9 -26.43 -36.08 -4.25
CA VAL A 9 -25.62 -35.23 -3.36
C VAL A 9 -24.96 -36.19 -2.38
N ARG A 10 -23.65 -36.43 -2.53
CA ARG A 10 -22.81 -36.99 -1.48
C ARG A 10 -21.43 -36.35 -1.50
N SER A 11 -21.13 -35.71 -0.37
CA SER A 11 -19.83 -35.76 0.31
C SER A 11 -18.64 -35.06 -0.36
N LEU A 12 -18.55 -33.75 -0.15
CA LEU A 12 -17.26 -33.06 -0.05
C LEU A 12 -17.01 -32.75 1.43
N ASN A 13 -16.43 -33.72 2.14
CA ASN A 13 -15.74 -33.51 3.42
C ASN A 13 -14.43 -34.31 3.37
N SER A 14 -13.38 -33.69 3.88
CA SER A 14 -11.97 -34.15 3.94
C SER A 14 -11.10 -33.87 2.70
N ILE A 15 -10.64 -32.63 2.60
CA ILE A 15 -9.22 -32.39 2.26
C ILE A 15 -8.64 -31.52 3.38
N THR A 16 -7.97 -32.22 4.29
CA THR A 16 -7.06 -31.70 5.30
C THR A 16 -5.68 -31.58 4.66
N GLN A 17 -5.19 -30.35 4.50
CA GLN A 17 -3.78 -30.01 4.28
C GLN A 17 -3.59 -28.58 4.82
N ARG A 18 -3.23 -28.38 6.09
CA ARG A 18 -1.86 -28.35 6.62
C ARG A 18 -0.89 -27.59 5.69
N ASN A 19 -0.76 -26.27 5.86
CA ASN A 19 0.39 -25.67 6.55
C ASN A 19 0.40 -24.13 6.44
N ASP A 20 0.70 -23.53 7.59
CA ASP A 20 1.57 -22.36 7.79
C ASP A 20 1.19 -21.03 7.13
N PHE A 21 0.24 -20.33 7.76
CA PHE A 21 0.29 -18.88 7.80
C PHE A 21 0.60 -18.42 9.21
N HIS A 22 1.80 -17.87 9.37
CA HIS A 22 2.31 -17.25 10.59
C HIS A 22 1.25 -16.36 11.23
N ALA A 23 0.87 -16.72 12.45
CA ALA A 23 0.20 -15.84 13.39
C ALA A 23 1.02 -14.55 13.52
N ILE A 24 0.43 -13.43 13.13
CA ILE A 24 0.98 -12.11 13.41
C ILE A 24 0.94 -11.96 14.93
N SER A 25 2.09 -12.21 15.57
CA SER A 25 2.32 -11.90 16.97
C SER A 25 2.17 -10.38 17.13
N ARG A 26 1.01 -9.95 17.63
CA ARG A 26 0.82 -8.60 18.13
C ARG A 26 1.63 -8.48 19.42
N GLN A 27 2.85 -7.98 19.31
CA GLN A 27 3.61 -7.53 20.47
C GLN A 27 2.87 -6.36 21.12
N SER A 28 2.18 -6.67 22.20
CA SER A 28 1.69 -5.74 23.21
C SER A 28 2.87 -5.03 23.87
N TYR A 29 2.86 -3.70 23.84
CA TYR A 29 3.77 -2.86 24.62
C TYR A 29 3.41 -3.00 26.10
N ALA A 30 4.22 -3.79 26.82
CA ALA A 30 4.23 -3.81 28.27
C ALA A 30 4.88 -2.50 28.78
N MET A 31 4.11 -1.77 29.56
CA MET A 31 4.53 -0.61 30.33
C MET A 31 5.48 -1.08 31.43
N ALA A 32 6.72 -0.58 31.45
CA ALA A 32 7.68 -0.83 32.52
C ALA A 32 8.16 0.51 33.10
N THR A 33 7.86 0.69 34.37
CA THR A 33 8.23 1.79 35.25
C THR A 33 9.73 1.85 35.55
N ALA A 34 10.17 3.04 35.94
CA ALA A 34 11.53 3.55 36.13
C ALA A 34 12.53 2.68 36.91
N ALA A 35 13.80 2.79 36.49
CA ALA A 35 14.96 2.80 37.38
C ALA A 35 16.08 3.67 36.77
N ALA A 36 16.55 4.65 37.54
CA ALA A 36 17.64 5.55 37.18
C ALA A 36 19.01 4.86 37.30
N ALA A 37 19.89 5.04 36.32
CA ALA A 37 21.33 4.83 36.49
C ALA A 37 22.14 5.66 35.46
N SER A 38 22.90 6.61 36.01
CA SER A 38 24.20 7.18 35.62
C SER A 38 24.74 7.08 34.18
N VAL A 39 25.16 8.26 33.73
CA VAL A 39 25.88 8.66 32.52
C VAL A 39 27.18 7.89 32.27
N GLU A 40 27.36 7.40 31.03
CA GLU A 40 28.66 7.27 30.38
C GLU A 40 28.51 7.52 28.86
N PRO A 41 29.30 8.40 28.21
CA PRO A 41 29.10 8.73 26.80
C PRO A 41 29.85 7.72 25.91
N ALA A 42 29.12 6.76 25.35
CA ALA A 42 29.64 5.91 24.29
C ALA A 42 29.94 6.74 23.02
N PRO A 43 31.09 6.54 22.34
CA PRO A 43 31.41 7.26 21.11
C PRO A 43 30.53 6.74 19.96
N ARG A 44 29.67 7.61 19.42
CA ARG A 44 28.88 7.32 18.22
C ARG A 44 29.71 7.64 16.97
N PRO A 45 29.89 6.70 16.04
CA PRO A 45 30.08 7.05 14.64
C PRO A 45 28.83 6.58 13.87
N THR A 46 27.67 7.16 14.16
CA THR A 46 26.56 7.07 13.20
C THR A 46 26.91 8.04 12.09
N LYS A 47 27.41 7.52 10.96
CA LYS A 47 27.49 8.26 9.70
C LYS A 47 26.09 8.80 9.42
N GLN A 48 25.85 10.04 9.82
CA GLN A 48 24.65 10.77 9.47
C GLN A 48 24.64 10.78 7.95
N LEU A 49 23.67 10.09 7.36
CA LEU A 49 23.44 10.13 5.92
C LEU A 49 22.97 11.55 5.63
N VAL A 50 23.93 12.47 5.52
CA VAL A 50 23.67 13.86 5.12
C VAL A 50 23.21 13.75 3.67
N VAL A 51 21.90 13.71 3.48
CA VAL A 51 21.27 13.74 2.17
C VAL A 51 21.63 15.09 1.56
N SER A 52 22.60 15.09 0.64
CA SER A 52 23.00 16.29 -0.08
C SER A 52 21.93 16.61 -1.13
N LEU A 53 20.96 17.44 -0.75
CA LEU A 53 19.84 17.87 -1.59
C LEU A 53 20.34 18.52 -2.89
N ASP A 54 21.36 19.37 -2.82
CA ASP A 54 21.93 20.03 -4.00
C ASP A 54 22.41 18.99 -5.02
N LYS A 55 23.17 17.98 -4.58
CA LYS A 55 23.61 16.91 -5.48
C LYS A 55 22.44 16.11 -6.05
N MET A 56 21.36 15.94 -5.29
CA MET A 56 20.16 15.22 -5.75
C MET A 56 19.41 16.00 -6.84
N PHE A 57 19.20 17.32 -6.67
CA PHE A 57 18.50 18.16 -7.65
C PHE A 57 19.31 18.37 -8.94
N TRP A 58 20.64 18.41 -8.84
CA TRP A 58 21.52 18.60 -9.99
C TRP A 58 22.01 17.27 -10.61
N SER A 59 21.62 16.11 -10.06
CA SER A 59 21.94 14.81 -10.64
C SER A 59 21.17 14.55 -11.93
N LYS A 60 21.72 13.70 -12.81
CA LYS A 60 21.01 13.29 -14.03
C LYS A 60 19.66 12.67 -13.65
N PRO A 61 18.57 13.01 -14.35
CA PRO A 61 17.25 12.46 -14.04
C PRO A 61 17.31 10.93 -14.14
N ALA A 62 16.97 10.27 -13.05
CA ALA A 62 16.90 8.82 -12.97
C ALA A 62 15.44 8.36 -13.02
N SER A 63 15.21 7.18 -13.58
CA SER A 63 13.87 6.59 -13.61
C SER A 63 13.37 6.34 -12.19
N LEU A 64 12.16 6.81 -11.89
CA LEU A 64 11.45 6.51 -10.64
C LEU A 64 10.71 5.16 -10.71
N ALA A 65 10.93 4.37 -11.77
CA ALA A 65 10.39 3.02 -11.86
C ALA A 65 10.98 2.16 -10.74
N LEU A 66 10.09 1.54 -9.96
CA LEU A 66 10.49 0.59 -8.94
C LEU A 66 11.17 -0.61 -9.60
N ALA A 67 12.25 -1.07 -8.97
CA ALA A 67 12.96 -2.27 -9.38
C ALA A 67 12.01 -3.49 -9.39
N PRO A 68 12.24 -4.50 -10.25
CA PRO A 68 11.36 -5.67 -10.40
C PRO A 68 11.10 -6.44 -9.10
N ASP A 69 12.07 -6.42 -8.19
CA ASP A 69 12.09 -7.07 -6.88
C ASP A 69 11.46 -6.21 -5.76
N SER A 70 11.07 -4.96 -6.05
CA SER A 70 10.50 -4.08 -5.03
C SER A 70 9.11 -4.56 -4.59
N PRO A 71 8.82 -4.66 -3.28
CA PRO A 71 7.50 -5.08 -2.78
C PRO A 71 6.39 -4.06 -3.09
N LEU A 72 6.76 -2.82 -3.45
CA LEU A 72 5.82 -1.77 -3.86
C LEU A 72 5.52 -1.82 -5.38
N ARG A 73 6.29 -2.61 -6.12
CA ARG A 73 6.04 -2.88 -7.53
C ARG A 73 4.92 -3.92 -7.60
N VAL A 74 3.86 -3.57 -8.32
CA VAL A 74 2.75 -4.46 -8.58
C VAL A 74 2.54 -4.44 -10.07
N ASP A 75 2.83 -5.56 -10.71
CA ASP A 75 2.58 -5.77 -12.13
C ASP A 75 1.22 -6.45 -12.30
N GLU A 76 0.52 -6.12 -13.38
CA GLU A 76 -0.79 -6.70 -13.65
C GLU A 76 -0.63 -8.21 -13.94
N PRO A 77 -1.28 -9.10 -13.18
CA PRO A 77 -1.13 -10.53 -13.35
C PRO A 77 -1.73 -10.97 -14.69
N LYS A 78 -0.91 -11.63 -15.52
CA LYS A 78 -1.35 -12.23 -16.78
C LYS A 78 -1.63 -13.71 -16.56
N TYR A 79 -2.90 -14.04 -16.32
CA TYR A 79 -3.32 -15.44 -16.22
C TYR A 79 -3.55 -16.03 -17.62
N GLU A 80 -3.19 -17.31 -17.80
CA GLU A 80 -3.35 -18.07 -19.04
C GLU A 80 -4.32 -19.26 -18.86
N GLY A 81 -4.75 -19.86 -19.97
CA GLY A 81 -5.60 -21.06 -20.00
C GLY A 81 -6.98 -20.88 -19.39
N ILE A 82 -7.47 -21.90 -18.67
CA ILE A 82 -8.83 -21.93 -18.09
C ILE A 82 -9.01 -20.78 -17.06
N LYS A 83 -7.97 -20.45 -16.30
CA LYS A 83 -8.01 -19.33 -15.34
C LYS A 83 -8.27 -18.00 -16.04
N HIS A 84 -7.63 -17.76 -17.18
CA HIS A 84 -7.90 -16.58 -17.99
C HIS A 84 -9.37 -16.51 -18.41
N PHE A 85 -9.90 -17.63 -18.91
CA PHE A 85 -11.28 -17.71 -19.37
C PHE A 85 -12.29 -17.41 -18.24
N ILE A 86 -12.13 -18.06 -17.09
CA ILE A 86 -13.00 -17.84 -15.91
C ILE A 86 -12.92 -16.37 -15.44
N LEU A 87 -11.70 -15.83 -15.29
CA LEU A 87 -11.52 -14.44 -14.85
C LEU A 87 -12.08 -13.44 -15.85
N LYS A 88 -11.95 -13.71 -17.14
CA LYS A 88 -12.56 -12.91 -18.21
C LYS A 88 -14.08 -12.96 -18.14
N LEU A 89 -14.67 -14.13 -17.91
CA LEU A 89 -16.12 -14.30 -17.70
C LEU A 89 -16.61 -13.52 -16.47
N MET A 90 -15.81 -13.48 -15.39
CA MET A 90 -16.08 -12.69 -14.18
C MET A 90 -15.68 -11.21 -14.29
N LEU A 91 -15.48 -10.68 -15.50
CA LEU A 91 -15.17 -9.27 -15.76
C LEU A 91 -13.86 -8.75 -15.11
N PHE A 92 -12.95 -9.63 -14.68
CA PHE A 92 -11.69 -9.25 -14.02
C PHE A 92 -10.82 -8.33 -14.89
N TYR A 93 -10.84 -8.52 -16.21
CA TYR A 93 -10.08 -7.74 -17.17
C TYR A 93 -10.83 -6.52 -17.73
N SER A 94 -12.03 -6.21 -17.20
CA SER A 94 -12.77 -5.00 -17.56
C SER A 94 -11.99 -3.73 -17.18
N LYS A 95 -12.29 -2.63 -17.87
CA LYS A 95 -11.67 -1.32 -17.62
C LYS A 95 -11.83 -0.90 -16.16
N GLN A 96 -13.05 -1.03 -15.63
CA GLN A 96 -13.39 -0.71 -14.24
C GLN A 96 -12.62 -1.58 -13.23
N SER A 97 -12.53 -2.89 -13.46
CA SER A 97 -11.81 -3.77 -12.54
C SER A 97 -10.30 -3.44 -12.51
N LYS A 98 -9.71 -3.13 -13.68
CA LYS A 98 -8.33 -2.67 -13.79
C LYS A 98 -8.09 -1.32 -13.13
N SER A 99 -8.99 -0.34 -13.31
CA SER A 99 -8.85 0.98 -12.69
C SER A 99 -8.94 0.91 -11.17
N ILE A 100 -9.84 0.10 -10.61
CA ILE A 100 -9.91 -0.12 -9.16
C ILE A 100 -8.61 -0.72 -8.60
N ARG A 101 -8.02 -1.71 -9.30
CA ARG A 101 -6.71 -2.27 -8.89
C ARG A 101 -5.59 -1.24 -9.02
N GLY A 102 -5.54 -0.52 -10.13
CA GLY A 102 -4.56 0.55 -10.35
C GLY A 102 -4.62 1.62 -9.27
N ALA A 103 -5.83 2.07 -8.90
CA ALA A 103 -6.03 3.05 -7.83
C ALA A 103 -5.53 2.53 -6.47
N ASN A 104 -5.78 1.26 -6.15
CA ASN A 104 -5.25 0.62 -4.93
C ASN A 104 -3.72 0.59 -4.91
N VAL A 105 -3.07 0.28 -6.04
CA VAL A 105 -1.61 0.28 -6.13
C VAL A 105 -1.04 1.69 -5.95
N ILE A 106 -1.64 2.69 -6.61
CA ILE A 106 -1.23 4.09 -6.47
C ILE A 106 -1.38 4.53 -5.01
N TYR A 107 -2.52 4.26 -4.38
CA TYR A 107 -2.79 4.67 -3.01
C TYR A 107 -1.81 4.04 -2.01
N LYS A 108 -1.54 2.73 -2.14
CA LYS A 108 -0.52 2.05 -1.33
C LYS A 108 0.85 2.69 -1.47
N ARG A 109 1.22 3.13 -2.68
CA ARG A 109 2.48 3.84 -2.90
C ARG A 109 2.48 5.21 -2.24
N VAL A 110 1.39 5.97 -2.34
CA VAL A 110 1.25 7.27 -1.66
C VAL A 110 1.45 7.09 -0.15
N VAL A 111 0.73 6.16 0.48
CA VAL A 111 0.88 5.88 1.91
C VAL A 111 2.32 5.48 2.25
N SER A 112 2.94 4.62 1.44
CA SER A 112 4.35 4.23 1.65
C SER A 112 5.33 5.38 1.54
N GLN A 113 5.01 6.47 0.81
CA GLN A 113 5.85 7.67 0.73
C GLN A 113 5.64 8.57 1.95
N VAL A 114 4.39 8.71 2.39
CA VAL A 114 4.04 9.48 3.59
C VAL A 114 4.66 8.86 4.84
N ASP A 115 4.69 7.53 4.94
CA ASP A 115 5.20 6.84 6.13
C ASP A 115 6.74 6.74 6.18
N LYS A 116 7.46 7.16 5.13
CA LYS A 116 8.94 7.11 5.11
C LYS A 116 9.54 8.04 6.15
N PRO A 117 10.44 7.56 7.02
CA PRO A 117 11.06 8.40 8.06
C PRO A 117 11.92 9.53 7.48
N ALA A 118 12.55 9.30 6.32
CA ALA A 118 13.48 10.24 5.71
C ALA A 118 12.87 11.64 5.45
N ILE A 119 11.57 11.74 5.14
CA ILE A 119 10.92 13.04 4.93
C ILE A 119 10.79 13.82 6.26
N TYR A 120 10.57 13.13 7.37
CA TYR A 120 10.48 13.75 8.68
C TYR A 120 11.86 14.19 9.16
N ASP A 121 12.87 13.34 8.96
CA ASP A 121 14.24 13.61 9.41
C ASP A 121 14.88 14.77 8.61
N VAL A 122 14.74 14.79 7.28
CA VAL A 122 15.37 15.81 6.41
C VAL A 122 14.72 17.17 6.60
N PHE A 123 13.40 17.22 6.74
CA PHE A 123 12.66 18.48 6.90
C PHE A 123 12.43 18.87 8.37
N ASN A 124 12.99 18.12 9.33
CA ASN A 124 12.77 18.30 10.77
C ASN A 124 11.28 18.40 11.15
N LEU A 125 10.46 17.52 10.57
CA LEU A 125 9.02 17.49 10.80
C LEU A 125 8.70 16.56 11.96
N GLU A 126 7.83 17.02 12.85
CA GLU A 126 7.29 16.16 13.91
C GLU A 126 6.31 15.13 13.33
N LYS A 127 6.39 13.88 13.79
CA LYS A 127 5.49 12.80 13.37
C LYS A 127 4.18 12.81 14.13
N THR A 128 3.38 13.86 13.94
CA THR A 128 2.03 13.98 14.50
C THR A 128 0.95 13.56 13.50
N PHE A 129 -0.27 13.32 13.98
CA PHE A 129 -1.43 13.06 13.11
C PHE A 129 -1.65 14.21 12.12
N ARG A 130 -1.59 15.46 12.59
CA ARG A 130 -1.74 16.65 11.75
C ARG A 130 -0.71 16.68 10.62
N MET A 131 0.56 16.43 10.94
CA MET A 131 1.64 16.45 9.94
C MET A 131 1.54 15.28 8.95
N THR A 132 1.28 14.07 9.43
CA THR A 132 1.09 12.89 8.55
C THR A 132 -0.11 13.08 7.62
N PHE A 133 -1.21 13.63 8.13
CA PHE A 133 -2.40 13.97 7.34
C PHE A 133 -2.11 15.05 6.30
N SER A 134 -1.43 16.15 6.66
CA SER A 134 -1.06 17.20 5.69
C SER A 134 -0.17 16.66 4.57
N LEU A 135 0.81 15.80 4.88
CA LEU A 135 1.64 15.13 3.88
C LEU A 135 0.82 14.19 2.98
N LEU A 136 -0.14 13.45 3.54
CA LEU A 136 -1.02 12.58 2.78
C LEU A 136 -1.89 13.37 1.79
N VAL A 137 -2.55 14.44 2.25
CA VAL A 137 -3.36 15.34 1.41
C VAL A 137 -2.53 15.91 0.26
N LEU A 138 -1.29 16.35 0.54
CA LEU A 138 -0.39 16.90 -0.45
C LEU A 138 -0.05 15.89 -1.55
N HIS A 139 0.34 14.66 -1.18
CA HIS A 139 0.63 13.60 -2.15
C HIS A 139 -0.59 13.23 -2.98
N MET A 140 -1.77 13.15 -2.35
CA MET A 140 -3.02 12.89 -3.04
C MET A 140 -3.35 13.97 -4.06
N TRP A 141 -3.17 15.24 -3.70
CA TRP A 141 -3.39 16.37 -4.61
C TRP A 141 -2.47 16.28 -5.84
N PHE A 142 -1.16 16.05 -5.65
CA PHE A 142 -0.23 15.87 -6.76
C PHE A 142 -0.64 14.73 -7.69
N CYS A 143 -1.00 13.57 -7.12
CA CYS A 143 -1.43 12.41 -7.90
C CYS A 143 -2.69 12.72 -8.71
N LEU A 144 -3.74 13.25 -8.07
CA LEU A 144 -4.99 13.57 -8.74
C LEU A 144 -4.81 14.63 -9.83
N ARG A 145 -3.97 15.65 -9.57
CA ARG A 145 -3.66 16.70 -10.55
C ARG A 145 -3.00 16.12 -11.80
N ARG A 146 -2.04 15.20 -11.63
CA ARG A 146 -1.34 14.52 -12.73
C ARG A 146 -2.23 13.52 -13.47
N LEU A 147 -3.09 12.79 -12.76
CA LEU A 147 -4.07 11.87 -13.37
C LEU A 147 -5.06 12.64 -14.25
N LYS A 148 -5.51 13.82 -13.81
CA LYS A 148 -6.41 14.67 -14.60
C LYS A 148 -5.82 15.08 -15.96
N GLU A 149 -4.50 15.16 -16.09
CA GLU A 149 -3.81 15.49 -17.35
C GLU A 149 -3.83 14.34 -18.36
N GLU A 150 -4.11 13.11 -17.92
CA GLU A 150 -4.26 11.93 -18.80
C GLU A 150 -5.64 11.86 -19.47
N GLY A 151 -6.49 12.87 -19.25
CA GLY A 151 -7.81 12.95 -19.84
C GLY A 151 -8.85 12.09 -19.14
N LYS A 152 -9.82 11.57 -19.90
CA LYS A 152 -11.01 10.90 -19.34
C LYS A 152 -10.65 9.67 -18.49
N GLU A 153 -9.70 8.86 -18.94
CA GLU A 153 -9.30 7.64 -18.23
C GLU A 153 -8.61 7.96 -16.89
N GLY A 154 -7.78 8.99 -16.86
CA GLY A 154 -7.14 9.45 -15.63
C GLY A 154 -8.13 10.06 -14.65
N VAL A 155 -9.17 10.76 -15.13
CA VAL A 155 -10.26 11.25 -14.29
C VAL A 155 -11.04 10.10 -13.66
N GLU A 156 -11.42 9.07 -14.42
CA GLU A 156 -12.09 7.87 -13.91
C GLU A 156 -11.23 7.14 -12.86
N LEU A 157 -9.93 6.93 -13.14
CA LEU A 157 -8.99 6.35 -12.19
C LEU A 157 -8.85 7.21 -10.92
N GLY A 158 -8.84 8.53 -11.09
CA GLY A 158 -8.76 9.51 -10.00
C GLY A 158 -9.98 9.44 -9.07
N GLN A 159 -11.18 9.17 -9.58
CA GLN A 159 -12.37 8.96 -8.76
C GLN A 159 -12.23 7.75 -7.84
N TYR A 160 -11.76 6.62 -8.35
CA TYR A 160 -11.49 5.43 -7.52
C TYR A 160 -10.41 5.71 -6.47
N LEU A 161 -9.34 6.39 -6.87
CA LEU A 161 -8.25 6.76 -5.97
C LEU A 161 -8.73 7.69 -4.84
N TYR A 162 -9.55 8.69 -5.16
CA TYR A 162 -10.13 9.59 -4.17
C TYR A 162 -11.10 8.86 -3.23
N GLY A 163 -11.89 7.90 -3.73
CA GLY A 163 -12.75 7.06 -2.90
C GLY A 163 -11.96 6.25 -1.86
N ILE A 164 -10.89 5.57 -2.29
CA ILE A 164 -10.01 4.81 -1.39
C ILE A 164 -9.38 5.73 -0.33
N TYR A 165 -8.90 6.90 -0.74
CA TYR A 165 -8.31 7.88 0.16
C TYR A 165 -9.27 8.37 1.24
N ASN A 166 -10.50 8.77 0.88
CA ASN A 166 -11.45 9.27 1.87
C ASN A 166 -11.83 8.20 2.89
N HIS A 167 -11.98 6.95 2.43
CA HIS A 167 -12.27 5.85 3.34
C HIS A 167 -11.12 5.61 4.33
N ASP A 168 -9.87 5.64 3.88
CA ASP A 168 -8.71 5.53 4.78
C ASP A 168 -8.62 6.73 5.74
N VAL A 169 -8.87 7.95 5.27
CA VAL A 169 -8.88 9.14 6.13
C VAL A 169 -9.94 9.04 7.21
N GLU A 170 -11.15 8.61 6.87
CA GLU A 170 -12.24 8.39 7.83
C GLU A 170 -11.79 7.43 8.95
N LEU A 171 -11.17 6.31 8.59
CA LEU A 171 -10.63 5.34 9.55
C LEU A 171 -9.51 5.92 10.42
N ARG A 172 -8.62 6.73 9.84
CA ARG A 172 -7.52 7.36 10.58
C ARG A 172 -8.01 8.43 11.55
N VAL A 173 -8.96 9.27 11.11
CA VAL A 173 -9.58 10.31 11.95
C VAL A 173 -10.31 9.66 13.11
N SER A 174 -11.16 8.66 12.85
CA SER A 174 -11.88 7.91 13.89
C SER A 174 -10.94 7.27 14.92
N LYS A 175 -9.76 6.81 14.49
CA LYS A 175 -8.75 6.25 15.38
C LYS A 175 -8.01 7.31 16.20
N ALA A 176 -7.87 8.53 15.68
CA ALA A 176 -7.15 9.62 16.33
C ALA A 176 -7.97 10.32 17.43
N GLY A 177 -9.29 10.20 17.40
CA GLY A 177 -10.23 10.83 18.34
C GLY A 177 -10.90 12.03 17.72
#